data_AF-A0A430BKD1-F1
#
_entry.id   AF-A0A430BKD1-F1
#
_cell.length_a   1.000
_cell.length_b   1.000
_cell.length_c   1.000
_cell.angle_alpha   90.00
_cell.angle_beta   90.00
_cell.angle_gamma   90.00
#
_symmetry.space_group_name_H-M   'P 1'
#
loop_
_entity.id
_entity.type
_entity.pdbx_description
1 polymer ?
#
loop_
_entity_poly.entity_id
_entity_poly.type
_entity_poly.pdbx_seq_one_letter_code
_entity_poly.pdbx_strand_id
1 'polypeptide(L)'
;MFDIAPTELMLVAIVALVVIGPKDLPKAMRVVGYWVGRARGVARQFRSGFDQMVREAELEEMEKRWAAENERIMREHPAPPPADPIPDASAEAGHAAPPQDDPHGHAAPVMVEKPQVAPADTPAPGKSEGAAS
;
A
#
# COMPACT_ATOMS: atom_id res chain seq x y z
N MET A 1 10.35 14.75 -29.44
CA MET A 1 9.71 14.39 -30.73
C MET A 1 8.18 14.43 -30.68
N PHE A 2 7.57 15.09 -29.69
CA PHE A 2 6.16 15.49 -29.71
C PHE A 2 6.13 16.96 -29.31
N ASP A 3 6.36 17.84 -30.29
CA ASP A 3 6.21 19.27 -30.10
C ASP A 3 4.78 19.65 -30.47
N ILE A 4 3.80 19.15 -29.70
CA ILE A 4 2.40 19.50 -29.91
C ILE A 4 2.24 20.93 -29.43
N ALA A 5 2.45 21.88 -30.34
CA ALA A 5 2.27 23.28 -30.05
C ALA A 5 0.76 23.53 -29.82
N PRO A 6 0.40 24.51 -28.97
CA PRO A 6 -1.00 24.91 -28.77
C PRO A 6 -1.74 25.18 -30.11
N THR A 7 -1.02 25.69 -31.11
CA THR A 7 -1.52 25.95 -32.46
C THR A 7 -1.94 24.68 -33.20
N GLU A 8 -1.16 23.60 -33.09
CA GLU A 8 -1.48 22.33 -33.76
C GLU A 8 -2.70 21.67 -33.14
N LEU A 9 -2.83 21.77 -31.81
CA LEU A 9 -4.01 21.30 -31.10
C LEU A 9 -5.26 22.09 -31.52
N MET A 10 -5.13 23.42 -31.72
CA MET A 10 -6.22 24.24 -32.27
C MET A 10 -6.58 23.85 -33.71
N LEU A 11 -5.59 23.57 -34.56
CA LEU A 11 -5.84 23.09 -35.94
C LEU A 11 -6.61 21.76 -35.93
N VAL A 12 -6.20 20.81 -35.10
CA VAL A 12 -6.90 19.52 -34.93
C VAL A 12 -8.32 19.73 -34.41
N ALA A 13 -8.53 20.64 -33.45
CA ALA A 13 -9.86 20.96 -32.95
C ALA A 13 -10.77 21.52 -34.05
N ILE A 14 -10.27 22.42 -34.90
CA ILE A 14 -11.02 22.95 -36.04
C ILE A 14 -11.36 21.84 -37.03
N VAL A 15 -10.38 21.00 -37.41
CA VAL A 15 -10.61 19.88 -38.32
C VAL A 15 -11.65 18.90 -37.74
N ALA A 16 -11.55 18.58 -36.45
CA ALA A 16 -12.53 17.73 -35.77
C ALA A 16 -13.94 18.33 -35.80
N LEU A 17 -14.07 19.65 -35.59
CA LEU A 17 -15.36 20.35 -35.69
C LEU A 17 -15.94 20.31 -37.10
N VAL A 18 -15.12 20.39 -38.14
CA VAL A 18 -15.57 20.34 -39.54
C VAL A 18 -15.97 18.92 -39.95
N VAL A 19 -15.16 17.92 -39.59
CA VAL A 19 -15.35 16.53 -40.01
C VAL A 19 -16.49 15.86 -39.24
N ILE A 20 -16.51 16.02 -37.92
CA ILE A 20 -17.51 15.39 -37.05
C ILE A 20 -18.75 16.29 -36.95
N GLY A 21 -18.56 17.61 -37.00
CA GLY A 21 -19.62 18.59 -36.76
C GLY A 21 -19.63 19.08 -35.31
N PRO A 22 -19.94 20.36 -35.06
CA PRO A 22 -19.92 20.96 -33.72
C PRO A 22 -20.97 20.38 -32.76
N LYS A 23 -22.05 19.79 -33.30
CA LYS A 23 -23.13 19.18 -32.50
C LYS A 23 -22.82 17.74 -32.10
N ASP A 24 -22.04 17.03 -32.91
CA ASP A 24 -21.72 15.61 -32.71
C ASP A 24 -20.42 15.42 -31.94
N LEU A 25 -19.49 16.39 -31.99
CA LEU A 25 -18.24 16.36 -31.20
C LEU A 25 -18.49 16.19 -29.69
N PRO A 26 -19.43 16.91 -29.03
CA PRO A 26 -19.74 16.69 -27.61
C PRO A 26 -20.26 15.27 -27.33
N LYS A 27 -21.00 14.68 -28.27
CA LYS A 27 -21.51 13.31 -28.15
C LYS A 27 -20.36 12.29 -28.30
N ALA A 28 -19.47 12.50 -29.27
CA ALA A 28 -18.29 11.66 -29.48
C ALA A 28 -17.33 11.71 -28.28
N MET A 29 -17.06 12.90 -27.72
CA MET A 29 -16.22 13.05 -26.52
C MET A 29 -16.80 12.29 -25.32
N ARG A 30 -18.13 12.26 -25.14
CA ARG A 30 -18.76 11.46 -24.07
C ARG A 30 -18.54 9.97 -24.26
N VAL A 31 -18.64 9.47 -25.50
CA VAL A 31 -18.40 8.05 -25.81
C VAL A 31 -16.94 7.70 -25.56
N VAL A 32 -16.00 8.46 -26.13
CA VAL A 32 -14.56 8.24 -25.92
C VAL A 32 -14.22 8.34 -24.43
N GLY A 33 -14.71 9.36 -23.74
CA GLY A 33 -14.50 9.55 -22.30
C GLY A 33 -15.03 8.39 -21.46
N TYR A 34 -16.20 7.84 -21.81
CA TYR A 34 -16.75 6.65 -21.15
C TYR A 34 -15.83 5.43 -21.32
N TRP A 35 -15.38 5.16 -22.56
CA TRP A 35 -14.47 4.05 -22.85
C TRP A 35 -13.12 4.20 -22.14
N VAL A 36 -12.52 5.39 -22.21
CA VAL A 36 -11.25 5.71 -21.53
C VAL A 36 -11.42 5.60 -20.01
N GLY A 37 -12.53 6.10 -19.45
CA GLY A 37 -12.83 6.01 -18.03
C GLY A 37 -12.96 4.55 -17.55
N ARG A 38 -13.65 3.71 -18.33
CA ARG A 38 -13.78 2.27 -18.06
C ARG A 38 -12.43 1.56 -18.15
N ALA A 39 -11.66 1.82 -19.20
CA ALA A 39 -10.31 1.28 -19.36
C ALA A 39 -9.40 1.69 -18.19
N ARG A 40 -9.47 2.94 -17.73
CA ARG A 40 -8.70 3.41 -16.58
C ARG A 40 -9.15 2.77 -15.26
N GLY A 41 -10.45 2.53 -15.09
CA GLY A 41 -10.98 1.75 -13.96
C GLY A 41 -10.43 0.34 -13.92
N VAL A 42 -10.46 -0.33 -15.07
CA VAL A 42 -9.91 -1.69 -15.26
C VAL A 42 -8.40 -1.71 -15.03
N ALA A 43 -7.66 -0.75 -15.58
CA ALA A 43 -6.21 -0.62 -15.38
C ALA A 43 -5.84 -0.38 -13.91
N ARG A 44 -6.65 0.33 -13.12
CA ARG A 44 -6.42 0.48 -11.66
C ARG A 44 -6.53 -0.86 -10.93
N GLN A 45 -7.50 -1.68 -11.30
CA GLN A 45 -7.67 -3.02 -10.71
C GLN A 45 -6.58 -4.00 -11.16
N PHE A 46 -6.13 -3.88 -12.41
CA PHE A 46 -4.96 -4.62 -12.88
C PHE A 46 -3.69 -4.15 -12.21
N ARG A 47 -3.53 -2.86 -11.90
CA ARG A 47 -2.35 -2.39 -11.15
C ARG A 47 -2.29 -3.05 -9.77
N SER A 48 -3.40 -3.11 -9.04
CA SER A 48 -3.42 -3.78 -7.74
C SER A 48 -3.18 -5.29 -7.82
N GLY A 49 -3.69 -5.97 -8.85
CA GLY A 49 -3.45 -7.40 -9.06
C GLY A 49 -2.04 -7.71 -9.59
N PHE A 50 -1.52 -6.84 -10.45
CA PHE A 50 -0.17 -6.93 -11.01
C PHE A 50 0.87 -6.62 -9.94
N ASP A 51 0.66 -5.64 -9.06
CA ASP A 51 1.59 -5.38 -7.95
C ASP A 51 1.66 -6.59 -6.98
N GLN A 52 0.57 -7.37 -6.82
CA GLN A 52 0.60 -8.65 -6.09
C GLN A 52 1.34 -9.75 -6.87
N MET A 53 1.05 -9.93 -8.16
CA MET A 53 1.73 -10.91 -9.00
C MET A 53 3.22 -10.61 -9.18
N VAL A 54 3.61 -9.34 -9.29
CA VAL A 54 5.01 -8.91 -9.35
C VAL A 54 5.68 -9.17 -8.01
N ARG A 55 5.01 -8.94 -6.89
CA ARG A 55 5.55 -9.32 -5.58
C ARG A 55 5.80 -10.82 -5.51
N GLU A 56 4.87 -11.63 -5.99
CA GLU A 56 4.99 -13.10 -6.06
C GLU A 56 6.15 -13.52 -7.00
N ALA A 57 6.26 -12.91 -8.18
CA ALA A 57 7.31 -13.22 -9.15
C ALA A 57 8.70 -12.73 -8.68
N GLU A 58 8.78 -11.59 -8.00
CA GLU A 58 10.00 -11.11 -7.33
C GLU A 58 10.40 -12.06 -6.20
N LEU A 59 9.44 -12.62 -5.45
CA LEU A 59 9.70 -13.61 -4.40
C LEU A 59 10.25 -14.91 -4.99
N GLU A 60 9.67 -15.42 -6.07
CA GLU A 60 10.12 -16.65 -6.74
C GLU A 60 11.55 -16.50 -7.31
N GLU A 61 11.88 -15.34 -7.89
CA GLU A 61 13.25 -15.05 -8.32
C GLU A 61 14.23 -14.86 -7.15
N MET A 62 13.80 -14.22 -6.06
CA MET A 62 14.62 -14.02 -4.85
C MET A 62 14.94 -15.34 -4.16
N GLU A 63 13.96 -16.25 -4.06
CA GLU A 63 14.12 -17.56 -3.44
C GLU A 63 15.10 -18.44 -4.24
N LYS A 64 15.03 -18.38 -5.57
CA LYS A 64 15.97 -19.07 -6.46
C LYS A 64 17.40 -18.55 -6.34
N ARG A 65 17.57 -17.23 -6.19
CA ARG A 65 18.89 -16.61 -5.95
C ARG A 65 19.43 -16.97 -4.57
N TRP A 66 18.58 -16.97 -3.55
CA TRP A 66 18.94 -17.35 -2.18
C TRP A 66 19.36 -18.82 -2.10
N ALA A 67 18.62 -19.73 -2.74
CA ALA A 67 18.95 -21.14 -2.80
C ALA A 67 20.31 -21.39 -3.48
N ALA A 68 20.56 -20.74 -4.62
CA ALA A 68 21.82 -20.84 -5.34
C ALA A 68 23.01 -20.28 -4.53
N GLU A 69 22.81 -19.18 -3.81
CA GLU A 69 23.86 -18.59 -2.96
C GLU A 69 24.12 -19.44 -1.71
N ASN A 70 23.07 -19.96 -1.07
CA ASN A 70 23.20 -20.87 0.06
C ASN A 70 23.92 -22.16 -0.32
N GLU A 71 23.66 -22.71 -1.51
CA GLU A 71 24.38 -23.88 -2.03
C GLU A 71 25.87 -23.56 -2.27
N ARG A 72 26.19 -22.36 -2.79
CA ARG A 72 27.58 -21.90 -2.90
C ARG A 72 28.27 -21.79 -1.54
N ILE A 73 27.62 -21.15 -0.57
CA ILE A 73 28.17 -20.97 0.78
C ILE A 73 28.42 -22.33 1.45
N MET A 74 27.50 -23.29 1.33
CA MET A 74 27.67 -24.64 1.89
C MET A 74 28.79 -25.44 1.19
N ARG A 75 29.02 -25.18 -0.10
CA ARG A 75 30.12 -25.79 -0.86
C ARG A 75 31.48 -25.18 -0.48
N GLU A 76 31.51 -23.86 -0.25
CA GLU A 76 32.72 -23.11 0.12
C GLU A 76 33.06 -23.25 1.61
N HIS A 77 32.08 -23.47 2.48
CA HIS A 77 32.21 -23.66 3.92
C HIS A 77 31.49 -24.95 4.39
N PRO A 78 32.13 -26.13 4.26
CA PRO A 78 31.60 -27.35 4.88
C PRO A 78 31.49 -27.15 6.40
N ALA A 79 30.33 -27.51 6.96
CA ALA A 79 30.04 -27.31 8.38
C ALA A 79 31.15 -27.95 9.26
N PRO A 80 31.69 -27.22 10.25
CA PRO A 80 32.62 -27.81 11.19
C PRO A 80 31.92 -28.96 11.93
N PRO A 81 32.66 -30.04 12.26
CA PRO A 81 32.11 -31.16 13.02
C PRO A 81 31.50 -30.64 14.34
N PRO A 82 30.43 -31.28 14.84
CA PRO A 82 29.75 -30.85 16.05
C PRO A 82 30.76 -30.75 17.19
N ALA A 83 30.86 -29.57 17.80
CA ALA A 83 31.72 -29.34 18.94
C ALA A 83 31.21 -30.14 20.15
N ASP A 84 32.15 -30.71 20.90
CA ASP A 84 31.88 -31.49 22.11
C ASP A 84 31.04 -30.69 23.14
N PRO A 85 30.16 -31.34 23.91
CA PRO A 85 29.31 -30.67 24.88
C PRO A 85 30.14 -29.92 25.93
N ILE A 86 29.93 -28.61 26.03
CA ILE A 86 30.55 -27.73 27.02
C ILE A 86 30.00 -28.11 28.40
N PRO A 87 30.85 -28.38 29.42
CA PRO A 87 30.39 -28.67 30.77
C PRO A 87 29.62 -27.48 31.35
N ASP A 88 28.44 -27.76 31.88
CA ASP A 88 27.54 -26.80 32.52
C ASP A 88 28.19 -26.24 33.80
N ALA A 89 28.79 -25.05 33.72
CA ALA A 89 29.37 -24.33 34.85
C ALA A 89 28.26 -23.61 35.65
N SER A 90 27.25 -24.38 36.06
CA SER A 90 26.15 -23.93 36.92
C SER A 90 26.39 -24.39 38.36
N ALA A 91 27.56 -24.06 38.92
CA ALA A 91 27.82 -24.15 40.36
C ALA A 91 29.09 -23.37 40.69
N GLU A 92 28.96 -22.11 41.11
CA GLU A 92 29.62 -21.59 42.32
C GLU A 92 29.27 -20.11 42.58
N ALA A 93 28.46 -19.92 43.62
CA ALA A 93 28.50 -18.88 44.66
C ALA A 93 28.56 -17.38 44.29
N GLY A 94 27.55 -16.65 44.79
CA GLY A 94 27.81 -15.48 45.63
C GLY A 94 27.31 -14.12 45.15
N HIS A 95 26.25 -13.64 45.79
CA HIS A 95 25.87 -12.24 46.03
C HIS A 95 26.80 -11.12 45.49
N ALA A 96 26.26 -10.27 44.60
CA ALA A 96 26.23 -8.81 44.75
C ALA A 96 25.41 -8.17 43.62
N ALA A 97 24.33 -7.46 43.98
CA ALA A 97 23.58 -6.61 43.05
C ALA A 97 24.42 -5.37 42.69
N PRO A 98 24.51 -4.97 41.40
CA PRO A 98 25.09 -3.67 41.05
C PRO A 98 24.07 -2.54 41.29
N PRO A 99 24.49 -1.35 41.75
CA PRO A 99 23.63 -0.16 41.75
C PRO A 99 23.37 0.28 40.31
N GLN A 100 22.11 0.37 39.92
CA GLN A 100 21.70 0.94 38.64
C GLN A 100 21.67 2.47 38.76
N ASP A 101 22.72 3.13 38.27
CA ASP A 101 22.70 4.56 37.93
C ASP A 101 22.50 4.70 36.42
N ASP A 102 21.24 4.79 35.98
CA ASP A 102 20.87 5.10 34.60
C ASP A 102 20.30 6.54 34.51
N PRO A 103 20.97 7.50 33.83
CA PRO A 103 20.51 8.89 33.70
C PRO A 103 19.51 9.11 32.54
N HIS A 104 18.79 8.08 32.09
CA HIS A 104 17.82 8.20 31.01
C HIS A 104 16.44 7.66 31.42
N GLY A 105 15.58 8.58 31.83
CA GLY A 105 14.21 8.33 32.26
C GLY A 105 13.37 7.66 31.17
N HIS A 106 13.00 6.40 31.43
CA HIS A 106 11.92 5.72 30.73
C HIS A 106 10.58 6.21 31.30
N ALA A 107 10.03 7.27 30.72
CA ALA A 107 8.61 7.54 30.86
C ALA A 107 7.87 6.36 30.21
N ALA A 108 7.07 5.64 31.01
CA ALA A 108 6.16 4.62 30.50
C ALA A 108 5.32 5.23 29.35
N PRO A 109 5.07 4.49 28.25
CA PRO A 109 4.30 5.03 27.14
C PRO A 109 2.91 5.45 27.64
N VAL A 110 2.59 6.73 27.48
CA VAL A 110 1.28 7.28 27.83
C VAL A 110 0.27 6.69 26.84
N MET A 111 -0.58 5.80 27.32
CA MET A 111 -1.70 5.25 26.57
C MET A 111 -2.71 6.38 26.34
N VAL A 112 -2.85 6.85 25.10
CA VAL A 112 -3.94 7.78 24.75
C VAL A 112 -5.24 6.98 24.67
N GLU A 113 -6.24 7.39 25.44
CA GLU A 113 -7.54 6.73 25.48
C GLU A 113 -8.22 6.74 24.10
N LYS A 114 -8.75 5.58 23.70
CA LYS A 114 -9.39 5.37 22.41
C LYS A 114 -10.64 6.26 22.32
N PRO A 115 -10.82 7.09 21.25
CA PRO A 115 -12.00 7.96 21.14
C PRO A 115 -13.29 7.15 21.21
N GLN A 116 -14.15 7.43 22.19
CA GLN A 116 -15.50 6.90 22.22
C GLN A 116 -16.34 7.61 21.16
N VAL A 117 -16.76 6.86 20.13
CA VAL A 117 -17.74 7.33 19.16
C VAL A 117 -19.13 7.18 19.79
N ALA A 118 -19.71 8.30 20.23
CA ALA A 118 -21.11 8.35 20.61
C ALA A 118 -22.00 8.11 19.37
N PRO A 119 -23.04 7.27 19.45
CA PRO A 119 -24.01 7.14 18.36
C PRO A 119 -24.74 8.47 18.17
N ALA A 120 -24.86 8.90 16.91
CA ALA A 120 -25.58 10.11 16.55
C ALA A 120 -27.07 9.98 16.92
N ASP A 121 -27.59 11.00 17.62
CA ASP A 121 -29.03 11.14 17.88
C ASP A 121 -29.79 11.10 16.55
N THR A 122 -30.71 10.15 16.44
CA THR A 122 -31.64 10.05 15.32
C THR A 122 -32.59 11.24 15.39
N PRO A 123 -32.74 12.06 14.33
CA PRO A 123 -33.73 13.12 14.32
C PRO A 123 -35.14 12.49 14.39
N ALA A 124 -35.88 12.82 15.45
CA ALA A 124 -37.28 12.42 15.59
C ALA A 124 -38.11 12.97 14.41
N PRO A 125 -39.03 12.16 13.82
CA PRO A 125 -39.87 12.64 12.73
C PRO A 125 -40.87 13.66 13.26
N GLY A 126 -40.96 14.80 12.57
CA GLY A 126 -41.83 15.92 12.90
C GLY A 126 -43.30 15.50 13.00
N LYS A 127 -43.95 15.97 14.07
CA LYS A 127 -45.42 15.96 14.19
C LYS A 127 -45.99 16.86 13.11
N SER A 128 -46.66 16.26 12.12
CA SER A 128 -47.59 16.96 11.26
C SER A 128 -48.83 17.34 12.08
N GLU A 129 -49.06 18.65 12.10
CA GLU A 129 -50.23 19.33 12.63
C GLU A 129 -51.46 18.96 11.79
N GLY A 130 -52.40 18.24 12.38
CA GLY A 130 -53.69 17.91 11.78
C GLY A 130 -54.79 18.61 12.56
N ALA A 131 -55.17 19.81 12.11
CA ALA A 131 -56.38 20.49 12.52
C ALA A 131 -57.60 19.84 11.84
N ALA A 132 -58.47 19.22 12.62
CA ALA A 132 -59.83 18.91 12.22
C ALA A 132 -60.74 18.82 13.45
N SER A 133 -61.82 19.63 13.38
CA SER A 133 -63.01 19.69 14.24
C SER A 133 -62.91 20.41 15.58
#